data_AF-A0A2T2R118-F1
#
_entry.id   AF-A0A2T2R118-F1
#
_cell.length_a   1.000
_cell.length_b   1.000
_cell.length_c   1.000
_cell.angle_alpha   90.00
_cell.angle_beta   90.00
_cell.angle_gamma   90.00
#
_symmetry.space_group_name_H-M   'P 1'
#
loop_
_entity.id
_entity.type
_entity.pdbx_description
1 polymer ?
#
loop_
_entity_poly.entity_id
_entity_poly.type
_entity_poly.pdbx_seq_one_letter_code
_entity_poly.pdbx_strand_id
1 'polypeptide(L)' 'DVIGVCDTNANPEEADIFVPANDDAVRSIKLIVNLVKEAIKEGLKEKEKKQNIKKEEA' A
#
# COMPACT_ATOMS: atom_id res chain seq x y z
N ASP A 1 2.19 12.71 1.86
CA ASP A 1 2.85 11.41 1.97
C ASP A 1 2.92 10.76 0.60
N VAL A 2 4.14 10.59 0.10
CA VAL A 2 4.50 9.91 -1.14
C VAL A 2 5.13 8.58 -0.78
N ILE A 3 4.61 7.50 -1.36
CA ILE A 3 5.18 6.16 -1.23
C ILE A 3 5.82 5.78 -2.56
N GLY A 4 7.14 5.58 -2.55
CA GLY A 4 7.93 5.25 -3.74
C GLY A 4 8.29 3.77 -3.83
N VAL A 5 8.45 3.26 -5.05
CA VAL A 5 9.22 2.03 -5.31
C VAL A 5 10.55 2.48 -5.86
N CYS A 6 11.65 2.09 -5.22
CA CYS A 6 12.99 2.55 -5.58
C CYS A 6 13.89 1.36 -5.91
N ASP A 7 14.55 1.40 -7.08
CA ASP A 7 15.66 0.52 -7.45
C ASP A 7 17.01 1.27 -7.33
N THR A 8 18.11 0.63 -7.73
CA THR A 8 19.50 1.09 -7.56
C THR A 8 19.82 2.50 -8.07
N ASN A 9 19.04 3.03 -9.01
CA ASN A 9 19.24 4.34 -9.62
C ASN A 9 18.24 5.42 -9.14
N ALA A 10 17.24 5.07 -8.35
CA ALA A 10 16.28 6.01 -7.79
C ALA A 10 16.79 6.61 -6.47
N ASN A 11 16.52 7.88 -6.21
CA ASN A 11 16.85 8.54 -4.94
C ASN A 11 15.76 8.28 -3.88
N PRO A 12 16.02 7.50 -2.82
CA PRO A 12 15.00 7.17 -1.81
C PRO A 12 14.54 8.37 -0.98
N GLU A 13 15.33 9.45 -0.93
CA GLU A 13 14.99 10.68 -0.20
C GLU A 13 13.85 11.48 -0.86
N GLU A 14 13.48 11.16 -2.10
CA GLU A 14 12.36 11.79 -2.80
C GLU A 14 10.98 11.24 -2.35
N ALA A 15 10.96 10.16 -1.57
CA ALA A 15 9.75 9.57 -1.02
C ALA A 15 9.73 9.63 0.51
N ASP A 16 8.55 9.86 1.10
CA ASP A 16 8.38 9.83 2.56
C ASP A 16 8.56 8.40 3.10
N ILE A 17 8.15 7.41 2.32
CA ILE A 17 8.36 5.97 2.56
C ILE A 17 8.73 5.33 1.22
N PHE A 18 9.75 4.49 1.19
CA PHE A 18 10.13 3.78 -0.02
C PHE A 18 10.15 2.26 0.19
N VAL A 19 9.83 1.54 -0.89
CA VAL A 19 9.93 0.08 -0.98
C VAL A 19 11.08 -0.25 -1.93
N PRO A 20 12.16 -0.91 -1.45
CA PRO A 20 13.23 -1.34 -2.32
C PRO A 20 12.75 -2.51 -3.20
N ALA A 21 12.71 -2.31 -4.52
CA ALA A 21 12.34 -3.34 -5.48
C ALA A 21 12.76 -2.95 -6.91
N ASN A 22 12.85 -3.95 -7.79
CA ASN A 22 13.06 -3.72 -9.22
C ASN A 22 11.80 -3.09 -9.85
N ASP A 23 11.92 -1.85 -10.31
CA ASP A 23 10.84 -1.08 -10.93
C ASP A 23 10.75 -1.29 -12.45
N ASP A 24 11.81 -1.77 -13.11
CA ASP A 24 11.80 -2.12 -14.53
C ASP A 24 10.95 -3.36 -14.85
N ALA A 25 10.82 -4.30 -13.90
CA ALA A 25 10.18 -5.58 -14.14
C ALA A 25 8.66 -5.51 -13.97
N VAL A 26 7.91 -5.75 -15.05
CA VAL A 26 6.43 -5.83 -15.04
C VAL A 26 5.89 -6.80 -13.98
N ARG A 27 6.57 -7.93 -13.74
CA ARG A 27 6.18 -8.89 -12.69
C ARG A 27 6.30 -8.30 -11.29
N SER A 28 7.34 -7.51 -11.04
CA SER A 28 7.59 -6.82 -9.77
C SER A 28 6.51 -5.77 -9.51
N ILE A 29 6.28 -4.86 -10.47
CA ILE A 29 5.21 -3.86 -10.37
C ILE A 29 3.86 -4.53 -10.11
N LYS A 30 3.50 -5.57 -10.88
CA LYS A 30 2.23 -6.30 -10.70
C LYS A 30 2.12 -6.91 -9.31
N LEU A 31 3.20 -7.47 -8.76
CA LEU A 31 3.20 -8.03 -7.42
C LEU A 31 2.92 -6.95 -6.38
N ILE A 32 3.70 -5.86 -6.40
CA ILE A 32 3.60 -4.76 -5.44
C ILE A 32 2.20 -4.13 -5.49
N VAL A 33 1.71 -3.78 -6.68
CA VAL A 33 0.39 -3.17 -6.85
C VAL A 33 -0.73 -4.09 -6.38
N ASN A 34 -0.62 -5.41 -6.62
CA ASN A 34 -1.62 -6.36 -6.12
C ASN A 34 -1.61 -6.48 -4.60
N LEU A 35 -0.44 -6.48 -3.96
CA LEU A 35 -0.34 -6.48 -2.50
C LEU A 35 -0.98 -5.23 -1.89
N VAL A 36 -0.68 -4.05 -2.45
CA VAL A 36 -1.29 -2.78 -2.02
C VAL A 36 -2.82 -2.83 -2.20
N LYS A 37 -3.31 -3.33 -3.33
CA LYS A 37 -4.74 -3.49 -3.59
C LYS A 37 -5.43 -4.38 -2.55
N GLU A 38 -4.84 -5.52 -2.20
CA GLU A 38 -5.42 -6.42 -1.19
C GLU A 38 -5.39 -5.79 0.22
N ALA A 39 -4.29 -5.12 0.59
CA ALA A 39 -4.20 -4.39 1.86
C ALA A 39 -5.27 -3.28 1.99
N ILE A 40 -5.52 -2.52 0.91
CA ILE A 40 -6.59 -1.51 0.88
C ILE A 40 -7.96 -2.16 1.11
N LYS A 41 -8.25 -3.28 0.43
CA LYS A 41 -9.52 -4.00 0.62
C LYS A 41 -9.70 -4.47 2.05
N GLU A 42 -8.66 -5.02 2.66
CA GLU A 42 -8.67 -5.46 4.05
C GLU A 42 -8.94 -4.29 4.99
N GLY A 43 -8.21 -3.18 4.82
CA GLY A 43 -8.40 -1.96 5.62
C GLY A 43 -9.80 -1.37 5.51
N LEU A 44 -10.41 -1.38 4.31
CA LEU A 44 -11.78 -0.91 4.11
C LEU A 44 -12.79 -1.81 4.82
N LYS A 45 -12.66 -3.13 4.70
CA LYS A 45 -13.53 -4.10 5.41
C LYS A 45 -13.44 -3.95 6.92
N GLU A 46 -12.23 -3.76 7.45
CA GLU A 46 -12.04 -3.49 8.88
C GLU A 46 -12.71 -2.19 9.32
N LYS A 47 -12.59 -1.14 8.50
CA LYS A 47 -13.21 0.16 8.80
C LYS A 47 -14.73 0.05 8.85
N GLU A 48 -15.35 -0.64 7.90
CA GLU A 48 -16.78 -0.90 7.89
C GLU A 48 -17.21 -1.70 9.13
N LYS A 49 -16.48 -2.77 9.46
CA LYS A 49 -16.75 -3.58 10.66
C LYS A 49 -16.68 -2.73 11.93
N LYS A 50 -15.64 -1.89 12.07
CA LYS A 50 -15.47 -0.97 13.22
C LYS A 50 -16.60 0.06 13.30
N GLN A 51 -17.12 0.54 12.17
CA GLN A 51 -18.25 1.48 12.14
C GLN A 51 -19.57 0.83 12.55
N ASN A 52 -19.81 -0.41 12.12
CA ASN A 52 -21.03 -1.13 12.49
C ASN A 52 -21.08 -1.44 13.99
N ILE A 53 -19.96 -1.88 14.57
CA ILE A 53 -19.85 -2.09 16.03
C ILE A 53 -20.19 -0.81 16.80
N LYS A 54 -19.61 0.33 16.40
CA LYS A 54 -19.90 1.63 17.03
C LYS A 54 -21.35 2.09 16.92
N LYS A 55 -22.09 1.65 15.90
CA LYS A 55 -23.51 1.97 15.73
C LYS A 55 -24.41 1.06 16.57
N GLU A 56 -23.98 -0.17 16.82
CA GLU A 56 -24.69 -1.11 17.70
C GLU A 56 -24.49 -0.77 19.18
N GLU A 57 -23.34 -0.16 19.53
CA GLU A 57 -23.03 0.31 20.89
C GLU A 57 -23.64 1.69 21.25
N ALA A 58 -24.18 2.43 20.28
CA ALA A 58 -24.76 3.76 20.44
C ALA A 58 -26.30 3.73 20.46
#